data_AF-A0A933C8E4-F1
#
_entry.id   AF-A0A933C8E4-F1
#
_cell.length_a   1.000
_cell.length_b   1.000
_cell.length_c   1.000
_cell.angle_alpha   90.00
_cell.angle_beta   90.00
_cell.angle_gamma   90.00
#
_symmetry.space_group_name_H-M   'P 1'
#
loop_
_entity.id
_entity.type
_entity.pdbx_description
1 polymer ?
#
loop_
_entity_poly.entity_id
_entity_poly.type
_entity_poly.pdbx_seq_one_letter_code
_entity_poly.pdbx_strand_id
1 'polypeptide(L)'
;MQQFLEIISKPDNIPIGLLLVGAIFFSWLAWTKARKNDLLDRPVEATMDDKVQVWPYLVRVEFLATIAVMAILVFWSVFLDAPLEEAANRALTPNPSKAPWYFLGLQELLVYFDPWIAGVVLPTLIIVGLMAVPYVDINPKGNGYYTFKERKFAILVYSFGFLVLWVSLIVLGTFMRGPGWNFFWPWERWDPHYVAVLTNVDLSEVLNIPTRLPDNSINPVAMIFGAVVVLGYYSIGPVYWILKRNTDLMQKLGLVRYAIVSFLLLTMGGVVIKIILRLAPTFLGMNPVKYVWVTPWFNI
;
A
#
# COMPACT_ATOMS: atom_id res chain seq x y z
N MET A 1 4.51 -12.75 24.17
CA MET A 1 4.05 -13.83 23.27
C MET A 1 2.57 -14.19 23.46
N GLN A 2 2.08 -14.46 24.67
CA GLN A 2 0.65 -14.78 24.89
C GLN A 2 -0.31 -13.71 24.34
N GLN A 3 -0.07 -12.44 24.64
CA GLN A 3 -0.84 -11.31 24.10
C GLN A 3 -0.84 -11.23 22.56
N PHE A 4 0.27 -11.56 21.91
CA PHE A 4 0.37 -11.54 20.45
C PHE A 4 -0.47 -12.66 19.80
N LEU A 5 -0.46 -13.85 20.42
CA LEU A 5 -1.31 -14.96 19.99
C LEU A 5 -2.80 -14.64 20.18
N GLU A 6 -3.15 -13.99 21.30
CA GLU A 6 -4.52 -13.50 21.53
C GLU A 6 -4.97 -12.51 20.46
N ILE A 7 -4.11 -11.55 20.08
CA ILE A 7 -4.41 -10.60 18.99
C ILE A 7 -4.66 -11.35 17.68
N ILE A 8 -3.83 -12.31 17.29
CA ILE A 8 -4.02 -13.07 16.05
C ILE A 8 -5.34 -13.85 16.08
N SER A 9 -5.71 -14.42 17.23
CA SER A 9 -6.93 -15.23 17.36
C SER A 9 -8.24 -14.44 17.39
N LYS A 10 -8.19 -13.09 17.43
CA LYS A 10 -9.41 -12.27 17.39
C LYS A 10 -10.16 -12.49 16.07
N PRO A 11 -11.49 -12.68 16.08
CA PRO A 11 -12.29 -12.88 14.88
C PRO A 11 -12.03 -11.86 13.76
N ASP A 12 -11.84 -10.59 14.11
CA ASP A 12 -11.53 -9.47 13.22
C ASP A 12 -10.22 -9.66 12.44
N ASN A 13 -9.28 -10.39 13.01
CA ASN A 13 -7.92 -10.57 12.49
C ASN A 13 -7.77 -11.86 11.67
N ILE A 14 -8.72 -12.79 11.75
CA ILE A 14 -8.70 -14.04 10.98
C ILE A 14 -8.69 -13.76 9.46
N PRO A 15 -9.52 -12.85 8.90
CA PRO A 15 -9.46 -12.50 7.48
C PRO A 15 -8.09 -11.96 7.04
N ILE A 16 -7.39 -11.26 7.92
CA ILE A 16 -6.05 -10.74 7.64
C ILE A 16 -5.04 -11.89 7.58
N GLY A 17 -5.14 -12.86 8.50
CA GLY A 17 -4.36 -14.09 8.44
C GLY A 17 -4.56 -14.85 7.12
N LEU A 18 -5.81 -15.00 6.68
CA LEU A 18 -6.12 -15.58 5.38
C LEU A 18 -5.54 -14.79 4.21
N LEU A 19 -5.63 -13.45 4.25
CA LEU A 19 -5.04 -12.59 3.23
C LEU A 19 -3.53 -12.80 3.14
N LEU A 20 -2.83 -12.89 4.27
CA LEU A 20 -1.37 -13.10 4.30
C LEU A 20 -1.00 -14.47 3.71
N VAL A 21 -1.68 -15.53 4.15
CA VAL A 21 -1.47 -16.89 3.61
C VAL A 21 -1.79 -16.93 2.12
N GLY A 22 -2.91 -16.33 1.71
CA GLY A 22 -3.34 -16.25 0.32
C GLY A 22 -2.33 -15.47 -0.53
N ALA A 23 -1.87 -14.31 -0.08
CA ALA A 23 -0.88 -13.51 -0.79
C ALA A 23 0.41 -14.30 -1.01
N ILE A 24 0.93 -14.97 0.03
CA ILE A 24 2.12 -15.82 -0.08
C ILE A 24 1.88 -16.97 -1.06
N PHE A 25 0.76 -17.69 -0.91
CA PHE A 25 0.42 -18.83 -1.76
C PHE A 25 0.27 -18.46 -3.23
N PHE A 26 -0.50 -17.41 -3.54
CA PHE A 26 -0.73 -16.97 -4.91
C PHE A 26 0.53 -16.36 -5.54
N SER A 27 1.35 -15.63 -4.78
CA SER A 27 2.65 -15.15 -5.26
C SER A 27 3.60 -16.33 -5.55
N TRP A 28 3.66 -17.32 -4.65
CA TRP A 28 4.44 -18.54 -4.87
C TRP A 28 3.96 -19.32 -6.10
N LEU A 29 2.65 -19.49 -6.27
CA LEU A 29 2.04 -20.16 -7.40
C LEU A 29 2.37 -19.42 -8.71
N ALA A 30 2.20 -18.09 -8.73
CA ALA A 30 2.49 -17.25 -9.88
C ALA A 30 3.97 -17.33 -10.28
N TRP A 31 4.89 -17.26 -9.31
CA TRP A 31 6.32 -17.42 -9.58
C TRP A 31 6.69 -18.81 -10.05
N THR A 32 6.08 -19.85 -9.49
CA THR A 32 6.33 -21.24 -9.90
C THR A 32 5.88 -21.47 -11.34
N LYS A 33 4.69 -20.98 -11.72
CA LYS A 33 4.20 -21.03 -13.11
C LYS A 33 5.05 -20.19 -14.05
N ALA A 34 5.37 -18.96 -13.65
CA ALA A 34 6.23 -18.06 -14.43
C ALA A 34 7.61 -18.69 -14.69
N ARG A 35 8.22 -19.30 -13.69
CA ARG A 35 9.51 -20.00 -13.84
C ARG A 35 9.43 -21.13 -14.84
N LYS A 36 8.39 -21.96 -14.79
CA LYS A 36 8.20 -23.07 -15.74
C LYS A 36 8.04 -22.56 -17.18
N ASN A 37 7.20 -21.55 -17.38
CA ASN A 37 6.97 -20.93 -18.68
C ASN A 37 8.24 -20.25 -19.22
N ASP A 38 8.95 -19.51 -18.37
CA ASP A 38 10.18 -18.81 -18.73
C ASP A 38 11.35 -19.75 -19.08
N LEU A 39 11.33 -21.00 -18.58
CA LEU A 39 12.31 -22.03 -18.96
C LEU A 39 12.01 -22.64 -20.33
N LEU A 40 10.73 -22.75 -20.69
CA LEU A 40 10.29 -23.27 -21.97
C LEU A 40 10.22 -22.20 -23.07
N ASP A 41 10.33 -20.92 -22.70
CA ASP A 41 10.12 -19.75 -23.57
C ASP A 41 8.73 -19.73 -24.25
N ARG A 42 7.79 -20.48 -23.67
CA ARG A 42 6.39 -20.58 -24.08
C ARG A 42 5.53 -21.07 -22.91
N PRO A 43 4.23 -20.76 -22.87
CA PRO A 43 3.35 -21.26 -21.82
C PRO A 43 3.28 -22.80 -21.85
N VAL A 44 3.38 -23.43 -20.69
CA VAL A 44 3.24 -24.89 -20.53
C VAL A 44 1.91 -25.37 -21.10
N GLU A 45 0.85 -24.58 -20.93
CA GLU A 45 -0.49 -24.86 -21.44
C GLU A 45 -0.51 -24.93 -22.99
N ALA A 46 0.39 -24.23 -23.69
CA ALA A 46 0.49 -24.33 -25.15
C ALA A 46 1.23 -25.59 -25.63
N THR A 47 1.83 -26.37 -24.73
CA THR A 47 2.39 -27.69 -25.08
C THR A 47 1.37 -28.82 -24.99
N MET A 48 0.18 -28.53 -24.49
CA MET A 48 -0.91 -29.50 -24.38
C MET A 48 -1.77 -29.43 -25.65
N ASP A 49 -1.90 -30.56 -26.35
CA ASP A 49 -2.73 -30.65 -27.57
C ASP A 49 -4.22 -30.86 -27.25
N ASP A 50 -4.56 -31.37 -26.05
CA ASP A 50 -5.94 -31.66 -25.68
C ASP A 50 -6.69 -30.41 -25.19
N LYS A 51 -7.48 -29.83 -26.09
CA LYS A 51 -8.49 -28.81 -25.74
C LYS A 51 -9.83 -29.48 -25.47
N VAL A 52 -10.42 -29.18 -24.32
CA VAL A 52 -11.77 -29.63 -23.96
C VAL A 52 -12.79 -28.53 -24.18
N GLN A 53 -14.03 -28.90 -24.49
CA GLN A 53 -15.13 -27.96 -24.62
C GLN A 53 -15.45 -27.30 -23.26
N VAL A 54 -15.79 -26.01 -23.28
CA VAL A 54 -16.18 -25.27 -22.06
C VAL A 54 -17.39 -25.91 -21.40
N TRP A 55 -18.41 -26.20 -22.19
CA TRP A 55 -19.55 -26.99 -21.77
C TRP A 55 -19.35 -28.47 -22.17
N PRO A 56 -19.52 -29.44 -21.26
CA PRO A 56 -19.92 -29.28 -19.86
C PRO A 56 -18.73 -29.23 -18.88
N TYR A 57 -17.49 -29.41 -19.36
CA TYR A 57 -16.34 -29.70 -18.50
C TYR A 57 -15.99 -28.55 -17.54
N LEU A 58 -15.74 -27.34 -18.07
CA LEU A 58 -15.38 -26.19 -17.24
C LEU A 58 -16.55 -25.78 -16.33
N VAL A 59 -17.76 -25.72 -16.87
CA VAL A 59 -18.96 -25.30 -16.12
C VAL A 59 -19.26 -26.23 -14.94
N ARG A 60 -19.04 -27.55 -15.09
CA ARG A 60 -19.16 -28.48 -13.95
C ARG A 60 -18.15 -28.18 -12.85
N VAL A 61 -16.90 -27.90 -13.20
CA VAL A 61 -15.84 -27.58 -12.22
C VAL A 61 -16.15 -26.26 -11.52
N GLU A 62 -16.58 -25.24 -12.26
CA GLU A 62 -16.98 -23.95 -11.70
C GLU A 62 -18.18 -24.10 -10.76
N PHE A 63 -19.20 -24.87 -11.14
CA PHE A 63 -20.37 -25.13 -10.30
C PHE A 63 -20.00 -25.85 -9.00
N LEU A 64 -19.13 -26.87 -9.07
CA LEU A 64 -18.61 -27.55 -7.88
C LEU A 64 -17.78 -26.61 -6.99
N ALA A 65 -16.97 -25.74 -7.59
CA ALA A 65 -16.21 -24.73 -6.86
C ALA A 65 -17.15 -23.72 -6.17
N THR A 66 -18.23 -23.28 -6.83
CA THR A 66 -19.25 -22.41 -6.23
C THR A 66 -19.92 -23.08 -5.04
N ILE A 67 -20.33 -24.35 -5.16
CA ILE A 67 -20.90 -25.11 -4.03
C ILE A 67 -19.90 -25.21 -2.89
N ALA A 68 -18.63 -25.50 -3.18
CA ALA A 68 -17.58 -25.60 -2.18
C ALA A 68 -17.35 -24.25 -1.45
N VAL A 69 -17.25 -23.15 -2.20
CA VAL A 69 -17.10 -21.80 -1.62
C VAL A 69 -18.32 -21.44 -0.76
N MET A 70 -19.54 -21.71 -1.24
CA MET A 70 -20.75 -21.48 -0.46
C MET A 70 -20.77 -22.29 0.85
N ALA A 71 -20.40 -23.57 0.79
CA ALA A 71 -20.29 -24.41 1.98
C ALA A 71 -19.24 -23.88 2.96
N ILE A 72 -18.08 -23.43 2.47
CA ILE A 72 -17.03 -22.81 3.28
C ILE A 72 -17.55 -21.54 3.96
N LEU A 73 -18.25 -20.67 3.24
CA LEU A 73 -18.80 -19.42 3.80
C LEU A 73 -19.90 -19.70 4.85
N VAL A 74 -20.76 -20.69 4.63
CA VAL A 74 -21.77 -21.10 5.61
C VAL A 74 -21.10 -21.67 6.86
N PHE A 75 -20.12 -22.54 6.71
CA PHE A 75 -19.34 -23.07 7.83
C PHE A 75 -18.67 -21.92 8.60
N TRP A 76 -17.98 -21.02 7.91
CA TRP A 76 -17.38 -19.84 8.51
C TRP A 76 -18.37 -19.03 9.34
N SER A 77 -19.56 -18.76 8.80
CA SER A 77 -20.60 -17.99 9.47
C SER A 77 -21.19 -18.67 10.71
N VAL A 78 -21.08 -20.00 10.84
CA VAL A 78 -21.58 -20.74 12.00
C VAL A 78 -20.54 -20.80 13.12
N PHE A 79 -19.25 -20.87 12.77
CA PHE A 79 -18.17 -21.08 13.75
C PHE A 79 -17.42 -19.81 14.16
N LEU A 80 -17.52 -18.72 13.39
CA LEU A 80 -16.85 -17.46 13.69
C LEU A 80 -17.87 -16.34 13.85
N ASP A 81 -17.94 -15.81 15.07
CA ASP A 81 -18.79 -14.68 15.39
C ASP A 81 -18.38 -13.44 14.59
N ALA A 82 -19.37 -12.72 14.09
CA ALA A 82 -19.15 -11.44 13.45
C ALA A 82 -18.69 -10.41 14.50
N PRO A 83 -17.61 -9.65 14.23
CA PRO A 83 -17.11 -8.66 15.17
C PRO A 83 -17.94 -7.37 15.10
N LEU A 84 -19.18 -7.46 15.56
CA LEU A 84 -20.10 -6.33 15.61
C LEU A 84 -19.96 -5.63 16.95
N GLU A 85 -19.77 -4.30 16.92
CA GLU A 85 -19.80 -3.46 18.10
C GLU A 85 -21.25 -3.23 18.59
N GLU A 86 -21.38 -2.67 19.79
CA GLU A 86 -22.67 -2.23 20.34
C GLU A 86 -23.33 -1.16 19.45
N ALA A 87 -24.63 -0.93 19.69
CA ALA A 87 -25.36 0.11 18.97
C ALA A 87 -24.68 1.48 19.13
N ALA A 88 -24.60 2.23 18.03
CA ALA A 88 -23.85 3.48 17.97
C ALA A 88 -24.27 4.49 19.05
N ASN A 89 -23.31 4.95 19.85
CA ASN A 89 -23.51 5.95 20.89
C ASN A 89 -22.72 7.22 20.57
N ARG A 90 -23.40 8.38 20.46
CA ARG A 90 -22.75 9.67 20.17
C ARG A 90 -21.86 10.18 21.30
N ALA A 91 -22.06 9.71 22.52
CA ALA A 91 -21.30 10.12 23.70
C ALA A 91 -20.02 9.30 23.92
N LEU A 92 -19.81 8.21 23.16
CA LEU A 92 -18.68 7.31 23.35
C LEU A 92 -17.99 7.03 22.01
N THR A 93 -16.73 7.41 21.91
CA THR A 93 -15.86 7.05 20.77
C THR A 93 -15.05 5.81 21.17
N PRO A 94 -15.14 4.70 20.42
CA PRO A 94 -14.37 3.50 20.74
C PRO A 94 -12.87 3.77 20.62
N ASN A 95 -12.08 3.21 21.55
CA ASN A 95 -10.63 3.29 21.55
C ASN A 95 -10.01 1.89 21.60
N PRO A 96 -9.30 1.44 20.55
CA PRO A 96 -9.07 2.11 19.27
C PRO A 96 -10.29 2.03 18.34
N SER A 97 -10.58 3.09 17.60
CA SER A 97 -11.54 3.05 16.49
C SER A 97 -10.88 2.34 15.30
N LYS A 98 -11.24 1.08 15.04
CA LYS A 98 -10.65 0.26 13.97
C LYS A 98 -11.56 0.25 12.75
N ALA A 99 -10.97 0.47 11.57
CA ALA A 99 -11.65 0.28 10.30
C ALA A 99 -11.74 -1.22 9.97
N PRO A 100 -12.68 -1.63 9.10
CA PRO A 100 -12.71 -2.98 8.54
C PRO A 100 -11.36 -3.36 7.92
N TRP A 101 -11.00 -4.64 7.99
CA TRP A 101 -9.66 -5.13 7.64
C TRP A 101 -9.17 -4.75 6.23
N TYR A 102 -10.08 -4.65 5.25
CA TYR A 102 -9.76 -4.24 3.87
C TYR A 102 -9.43 -2.74 3.73
N PHE A 103 -9.81 -1.91 4.70
CA PHE A 103 -9.46 -0.49 4.78
C PHE A 103 -8.33 -0.18 5.76
N LEU A 104 -7.82 -1.19 6.46
CA LEU A 104 -6.84 -0.98 7.51
C LEU A 104 -5.51 -0.42 6.98
N GLY A 105 -5.14 -0.75 5.73
CA GLY A 105 -4.01 -0.09 5.05
C GLY A 105 -4.23 1.41 4.81
N LEU A 106 -5.46 1.83 4.47
CA LEU A 106 -5.81 3.26 4.35
C LEU A 106 -5.83 3.94 5.72
N GLN A 107 -6.33 3.25 6.74
CA GLN A 107 -6.33 3.79 8.10
C GLN A 107 -4.90 4.04 8.58
N GLU A 108 -3.98 3.13 8.29
CA GLU A 108 -2.57 3.32 8.63
C GLU A 108 -1.95 4.51 7.87
N LEU A 109 -2.36 4.77 6.62
CA LEU A 109 -1.95 5.99 5.89
C LEU A 109 -2.37 7.31 6.56
N LEU A 110 -3.48 7.32 7.31
CA LEU A 110 -3.93 8.52 8.05
C LEU A 110 -2.98 8.93 9.19
N VAL A 111 -2.05 8.05 9.60
CA VAL A 111 -1.02 8.41 10.59
C VAL A 111 0.09 9.26 9.98
N TYR A 112 0.31 9.12 8.68
CA TYR A 112 1.43 9.72 7.95
C TYR A 112 1.03 10.96 7.16
N PHE A 113 -0.24 11.05 6.77
CA PHE A 113 -0.76 12.09 5.90
C PHE A 113 -1.99 12.76 6.51
N ASP A 114 -2.23 14.01 6.10
CA ASP A 114 -3.49 14.68 6.41
C ASP A 114 -4.68 13.91 5.79
N PRO A 115 -5.88 13.94 6.40
CA PRO A 115 -6.99 13.07 6.04
C PRO A 115 -7.42 13.14 4.57
N TRP A 116 -7.31 14.30 3.91
CA TRP A 116 -7.69 14.45 2.51
C TRP A 116 -6.70 13.78 1.55
N ILE A 117 -5.39 13.76 1.88
CA ILE A 117 -4.38 13.09 1.05
C ILE A 117 -4.54 11.57 1.17
N ALA A 118 -4.58 11.06 2.40
CA ALA A 118 -4.70 9.62 2.64
C ALA A 118 -6.08 9.06 2.29
N GLY A 119 -7.15 9.82 2.54
CA GLY A 119 -8.53 9.38 2.33
C GLY A 119 -9.10 9.63 0.94
N VAL A 120 -8.60 10.63 0.20
CA VAL A 120 -9.18 11.02 -1.10
C VAL A 120 -8.14 10.95 -2.23
N VAL A 121 -7.02 11.67 -2.11
CA VAL A 121 -6.04 11.78 -3.20
C VAL A 121 -5.39 10.45 -3.53
N LEU A 122 -4.76 9.79 -2.54
CA LEU A 122 -4.04 8.54 -2.76
C LEU A 122 -4.96 7.41 -3.27
N PRO A 123 -6.16 7.17 -2.69
CA PRO A 123 -7.10 6.19 -3.23
C PRO A 123 -7.52 6.50 -4.67
N THR A 124 -7.80 7.77 -4.98
CA THR A 124 -8.17 8.19 -6.34
C THR A 124 -7.02 7.91 -7.32
N LEU A 125 -5.78 8.22 -6.93
CA LEU A 125 -4.60 7.94 -7.76
C LEU A 125 -4.37 6.44 -7.97
N ILE A 126 -4.64 5.60 -6.96
CA ILE A 126 -4.58 4.13 -7.11
C ILE A 126 -5.61 3.67 -8.14
N ILE A 127 -6.87 4.10 -8.02
CA ILE A 127 -7.95 3.70 -8.94
C ILE A 127 -7.67 4.18 -10.38
N VAL A 128 -7.33 5.45 -10.54
CA VAL A 128 -6.96 6.02 -11.85
C VAL A 128 -5.72 5.34 -12.42
N GLY A 129 -4.72 5.06 -11.58
CA GLY A 129 -3.52 4.34 -11.98
C GLY A 129 -3.82 2.93 -12.50
N LEU A 130 -4.70 2.19 -11.83
CA LEU A 130 -5.15 0.87 -12.28
C LEU A 130 -5.92 0.94 -13.61
N MET A 131 -6.78 1.95 -13.78
CA MET A 131 -7.47 2.18 -15.06
C MET A 131 -6.50 2.59 -16.18
N ALA A 132 -5.38 3.24 -15.86
CA ALA A 132 -4.38 3.68 -16.83
C ALA A 132 -3.48 2.54 -17.35
N VAL A 133 -3.36 1.42 -16.62
CA VAL A 133 -2.51 0.27 -16.99
C VAL A 133 -2.64 -0.16 -18.46
N PRO A 134 -3.84 -0.44 -19.00
CA PRO A 134 -3.99 -0.89 -20.40
C PRO A 134 -3.56 0.16 -21.44
N TYR A 135 -3.57 1.46 -21.11
CA TYR A 135 -3.21 2.53 -22.03
C TYR A 135 -1.71 2.86 -22.03
N VAL A 136 -1.06 2.52 -20.92
CA VAL A 136 0.33 2.83 -20.64
C VAL A 136 1.25 1.65 -20.94
N ASP A 137 0.77 0.42 -20.78
CA ASP A 137 1.52 -0.77 -21.12
C ASP A 137 1.62 -0.96 -22.63
N ILE A 138 2.85 -0.83 -23.14
CA ILE A 138 3.17 -0.98 -24.57
C ILE A 138 3.67 -2.38 -24.92
N ASN A 139 3.86 -3.27 -23.93
CA ASN A 139 4.48 -4.56 -24.16
C ASN A 139 3.42 -5.61 -24.55
N PRO A 140 3.38 -6.11 -25.80
CA PRO A 140 2.40 -7.12 -26.20
C PRO A 140 2.73 -8.52 -25.64
N LYS A 141 3.97 -8.75 -25.18
CA LYS A 141 4.41 -10.06 -24.67
C LYS A 141 3.93 -10.31 -23.25
N GLY A 142 3.87 -11.57 -22.84
CA GLY A 142 3.44 -11.97 -21.50
C GLY A 142 1.97 -11.70 -21.18
N ASN A 143 1.13 -11.55 -22.21
CA ASN A 143 -0.31 -11.38 -22.03
C ASN A 143 -1.01 -12.76 -21.98
N GLY A 144 -1.80 -13.00 -20.93
CA GLY A 144 -2.60 -14.22 -20.80
C GLY A 144 -1.86 -15.46 -20.26
N TYR A 145 -0.58 -15.34 -19.89
CA TYR A 145 0.16 -16.41 -19.18
C TYR A 145 1.14 -15.83 -18.16
N TYR A 146 1.56 -16.67 -17.21
CA TYR A 146 2.55 -16.29 -16.21
C TYR A 146 3.94 -16.24 -16.84
N THR A 147 4.62 -15.08 -16.78
CA THR A 147 6.03 -14.91 -17.18
C THR A 147 6.67 -13.83 -16.31
N PHE A 148 7.91 -14.03 -15.89
CA PHE A 148 8.68 -13.00 -15.18
C PHE A 148 9.63 -12.28 -16.14
N LYS A 149 10.29 -13.03 -17.03
CA LYS A 149 11.28 -12.50 -17.97
C LYS A 149 10.74 -11.37 -18.84
N GLU A 150 9.51 -11.50 -19.33
CA GLU A 150 8.95 -10.54 -20.29
C GLU A 150 8.33 -9.31 -19.64
N ARG A 151 7.98 -9.36 -18.34
CA ARG A 151 7.22 -8.30 -17.64
C ARG A 151 7.86 -7.85 -16.31
N LYS A 152 9.19 -7.96 -16.19
CA LYS A 152 9.95 -7.67 -14.96
C LYS A 152 9.53 -6.36 -14.28
N PHE A 153 9.46 -5.26 -15.03
CA PHE A 153 9.12 -3.95 -14.49
C PHE A 153 7.72 -3.92 -13.86
N ALA A 154 6.70 -4.35 -14.60
CA ALA A 154 5.32 -4.36 -14.10
C ALA A 154 5.16 -5.26 -12.87
N ILE A 155 5.81 -6.43 -12.87
CA ILE A 155 5.76 -7.37 -11.74
C ILE A 155 6.48 -6.82 -10.51
N LEU A 156 7.63 -6.15 -10.70
CA LEU A 156 8.36 -5.52 -9.59
C LEU A 156 7.55 -4.36 -8.98
N VAL A 157 6.94 -3.51 -9.81
CA VAL A 157 6.09 -2.41 -9.35
C VAL A 157 4.87 -2.95 -8.59
N TYR A 158 4.19 -3.97 -9.12
CA TYR A 158 3.09 -4.63 -8.42
C TYR A 158 3.54 -5.26 -7.10
N SER A 159 4.62 -6.03 -7.11
CA SER A 159 5.14 -6.71 -5.92
C SER A 159 5.53 -5.70 -4.85
N PHE A 160 6.17 -4.61 -5.22
CA PHE A 160 6.51 -3.55 -4.29
C PHE A 160 5.28 -2.81 -3.77
N GLY A 161 4.40 -2.32 -4.65
CA GLY A 161 3.24 -1.52 -4.25
C GLY A 161 2.20 -2.31 -3.46
N PHE A 162 1.88 -3.53 -3.89
CA PHE A 162 0.88 -4.36 -3.21
C PHE A 162 1.51 -5.23 -2.11
N LEU A 163 2.46 -6.11 -2.43
CA LEU A 163 2.95 -7.11 -1.45
C LEU A 163 3.85 -6.49 -0.38
N VAL A 164 4.67 -5.50 -0.72
CA VAL A 164 5.55 -4.86 0.27
C VAL A 164 4.80 -3.71 0.95
N LEU A 165 4.39 -2.69 0.20
CA LEU A 165 3.81 -1.48 0.78
C LEU A 165 2.40 -1.73 1.36
N TRP A 166 1.43 -2.19 0.57
CA TRP A 166 0.06 -2.31 1.05
C TRP A 166 -0.12 -3.35 2.15
N VAL A 167 0.42 -4.56 1.96
CA VAL A 167 0.33 -5.64 2.96
C VAL A 167 1.10 -5.26 4.24
N SER A 168 2.25 -4.58 4.15
CA SER A 168 2.95 -4.13 5.38
C SER A 168 2.12 -3.11 6.16
N LEU A 169 1.44 -2.17 5.50
CA LEU A 169 0.53 -1.22 6.18
C LEU A 169 -0.59 -1.95 6.92
N ILE A 170 -1.18 -2.99 6.33
CA ILE A 170 -2.18 -3.83 6.99
C ILE A 170 -1.57 -4.54 8.22
N VAL A 171 -0.38 -5.13 8.07
CA VAL A 171 0.31 -5.83 9.17
C VAL A 171 0.63 -4.85 10.31
N LEU A 172 1.18 -3.68 10.00
CA LEU A 172 1.50 -2.62 10.97
C LEU A 172 0.24 -2.18 11.72
N GLY A 173 -0.83 -1.84 11.00
CA GLY A 173 -2.09 -1.40 11.60
C GLY A 173 -2.78 -2.47 12.47
N THR A 174 -2.53 -3.75 12.19
CA THR A 174 -3.24 -4.84 12.87
C THR A 174 -2.50 -5.28 14.13
N PHE A 175 -1.19 -5.50 13.99
CA PHE A 175 -0.38 -6.16 15.02
C PHE A 175 0.50 -5.20 15.81
N MET A 176 0.74 -3.99 15.31
CA MET A 176 1.64 -3.02 15.94
C MET A 176 0.91 -1.75 16.40
N ARG A 177 -0.37 -1.55 16.04
CA ARG A 177 -1.20 -0.47 16.55
C ARG A 177 -2.07 -0.93 17.73
N GLY A 178 -1.76 -0.40 18.90
CA GLY A 178 -2.47 -0.67 20.15
C GLY A 178 -3.46 0.43 20.55
N PRO A 179 -3.78 0.55 21.85
CA PRO A 179 -4.65 1.60 22.39
C PRO A 179 -4.21 3.00 21.95
N GLY A 180 -5.16 3.85 21.58
CA GLY A 180 -4.91 5.21 21.07
C GLY A 180 -4.30 5.27 19.67
N TRP A 181 -4.25 4.15 18.95
CA TRP A 181 -3.50 4.00 17.69
C TRP A 181 -1.98 4.24 17.87
N ASN A 182 -1.48 4.07 19.10
CA ASN A 182 -0.05 4.15 19.39
C ASN A 182 0.67 2.93 18.82
N PHE A 183 1.94 3.14 18.47
CA PHE A 183 2.80 2.07 17.99
C PHE A 183 3.39 1.30 19.16
N PHE A 184 3.31 -0.02 19.10
CA PHE A 184 3.91 -0.95 20.05
C PHE A 184 4.67 -2.03 19.30
N TRP A 185 5.82 -2.45 19.84
CA TRP A 185 6.54 -3.58 19.26
C TRP A 185 5.80 -4.91 19.54
N PRO A 186 5.94 -5.93 18.67
CA PRO A 186 5.26 -7.23 18.87
C PRO A 186 5.61 -7.94 20.18
N TRP A 187 6.75 -7.63 20.77
CA TRP A 187 7.21 -8.16 22.06
C TRP A 187 6.85 -7.27 23.26
N GLU A 188 6.37 -6.05 23.02
CA GLU A 188 5.99 -5.09 24.05
C GLU A 188 4.53 -5.30 24.46
N ARG A 189 4.22 -5.07 25.73
CA ARG A 189 2.85 -5.17 26.21
C ARG A 189 2.10 -3.88 25.92
N TRP A 190 0.89 -4.00 25.38
CA TRP A 190 0.05 -2.83 25.17
C TRP A 190 -0.47 -2.30 26.50
N ASP A 191 -0.03 -1.10 26.88
CA ASP A 191 -0.53 -0.36 28.03
C ASP A 191 -1.68 0.57 27.60
N PRO A 192 -2.91 0.38 28.13
CA PRO A 192 -4.04 1.25 27.82
C PRO A 192 -3.85 2.72 28.21
N HIS A 193 -2.98 3.01 29.19
CA HIS A 193 -2.75 4.36 29.71
C HIS A 193 -1.56 5.05 29.06
N TYR A 194 -0.88 4.38 28.13
CA TYR A 194 0.24 4.96 27.42
C TYR A 194 -0.23 6.07 26.48
N VAL A 195 0.32 7.27 26.68
CA VAL A 195 0.11 8.43 25.82
C VAL A 195 1.44 8.79 25.18
N ALA A 196 1.57 8.57 23.87
CA ALA A 196 2.77 8.95 23.15
C ALA A 196 2.88 10.48 23.09
N VAL A 197 3.87 11.04 23.77
CA VAL A 197 4.20 12.47 23.69
C VAL A 197 5.05 12.70 22.45
N LEU A 198 4.42 12.67 21.27
CA LEU A 198 5.10 12.93 20.00
C LEU A 198 5.18 14.45 19.79
N THR A 199 6.33 15.03 20.09
CA THR A 199 6.70 16.37 19.64
C THR A 199 6.94 16.31 18.13
N ASN A 200 5.88 16.54 17.39
CA ASN A 200 5.89 16.62 15.94
C ASN A 200 6.69 17.85 15.50
N VAL A 201 7.71 17.63 14.68
CA VAL A 201 8.57 18.69 14.14
C VAL A 201 8.42 18.70 12.63
N ASP A 202 8.49 19.89 12.02
CA ASP A 202 8.46 19.99 10.57
C ASP A 202 9.86 19.81 9.98
N LEU A 203 9.96 19.39 8.71
CA LEU A 203 11.26 19.14 8.08
C LEU A 203 12.15 20.38 8.06
N SER A 204 11.56 21.57 7.91
CA SER A 204 12.26 22.86 8.00
C SER A 204 12.88 23.07 9.38
N GLU A 205 12.18 22.68 10.45
CA GLU A 205 12.64 22.88 11.83
C GLU A 205 13.79 21.93 12.19
N VAL A 206 13.84 20.74 11.60
CA VAL A 206 15.00 19.83 11.71
C VAL A 206 16.28 20.50 11.21
N LEU A 207 16.18 21.41 10.24
CA LEU A 207 17.29 22.18 9.70
C LEU A 207 17.44 23.56 10.36
N ASN A 208 16.84 23.77 11.53
CA ASN A 208 16.82 25.04 12.27
C ASN A 208 16.16 26.21 11.51
N ILE A 209 15.26 25.92 10.58
CA ILE A 209 14.41 26.94 9.93
C ILE A 209 13.04 26.89 10.60
N PRO A 210 12.65 27.88 11.41
CA PRO A 210 11.38 27.86 12.11
C PRO A 210 10.23 27.92 11.09
N THR A 211 9.25 27.02 11.20
CA THR A 211 8.08 26.99 10.29
C THR A 211 7.22 28.23 10.49
N ARG A 212 7.12 28.72 11.72
CA ARG A 212 6.33 29.91 12.07
C ARG A 212 7.21 31.00 12.64
N LEU A 213 6.89 32.24 12.26
CA LEU A 213 7.48 33.45 12.78
C LEU A 213 6.90 33.77 14.18
N PRO A 214 7.51 34.68 14.96
CA PRO A 214 7.02 35.06 16.30
C PRO A 214 5.60 35.64 16.31
N ASP A 215 5.12 36.16 15.18
CA ASP A 215 3.75 36.62 14.96
C ASP A 215 2.76 35.49 14.58
N ASN A 216 3.22 34.23 14.65
CA ASN A 216 2.50 33.01 14.26
C ASN A 216 2.15 32.95 12.75
N SER A 217 2.73 33.82 11.91
CA SER A 217 2.64 33.70 10.45
C SER A 217 3.59 32.61 9.93
N ILE A 218 3.26 32.02 8.77
CA ILE A 218 4.13 31.00 8.15
C ILE A 218 5.38 31.69 7.61
N ASN A 219 6.54 31.16 7.98
CA ASN A 219 7.82 31.65 7.49
C ASN A 219 7.93 31.38 5.98
N PRO A 220 8.05 32.42 5.13
CA PRO A 220 8.17 32.24 3.68
C PRO A 220 9.38 31.39 3.29
N VAL A 221 10.47 31.46 4.07
CA VAL A 221 11.68 30.67 3.81
C VAL A 221 11.42 29.18 4.03
N ALA A 222 10.71 28.82 5.11
CA ALA A 222 10.32 27.43 5.37
C ALA A 222 9.37 26.90 4.29
N MET A 223 8.43 27.74 3.84
CA MET A 223 7.51 27.39 2.76
C MET A 223 8.23 27.16 1.42
N ILE A 224 9.16 28.04 1.04
CA ILE A 224 9.97 27.90 -0.18
C ILE A 224 10.86 26.67 -0.07
N PHE A 225 11.45 26.42 1.09
CA PHE A 225 12.25 25.22 1.33
C PHE A 225 11.44 23.94 1.09
N GLY A 226 10.26 23.83 1.71
CA GLY A 226 9.36 22.69 1.49
C GLY A 226 8.96 22.53 0.01
N ALA A 227 8.67 23.64 -0.67
CA ALA A 227 8.37 23.64 -2.10
C ALA A 227 9.54 23.13 -2.94
N VAL A 228 10.77 23.57 -2.66
CA VAL A 228 11.98 23.13 -3.36
C VAL A 228 12.22 21.63 -3.14
N VAL A 229 12.00 21.11 -1.93
CA VAL A 229 12.14 19.68 -1.64
C VAL A 229 11.12 18.85 -2.43
N VAL A 230 9.84 19.23 -2.38
CA VAL A 230 8.77 18.48 -3.06
C VAL A 230 8.89 18.59 -4.58
N LEU A 231 9.06 19.80 -5.12
CA LEU A 231 9.24 20.02 -6.56
C LEU A 231 10.53 19.38 -7.06
N GLY A 232 11.61 19.44 -6.28
CA GLY A 232 12.87 18.76 -6.57
C GLY A 232 12.68 17.24 -6.66
N TYR A 233 11.92 16.65 -5.74
CA TYR A 233 11.58 15.23 -5.80
C TYR A 233 10.79 14.87 -7.06
N TYR A 234 9.73 15.61 -7.39
CA TYR A 234 8.95 15.36 -8.60
C TYR A 234 9.70 15.69 -9.90
N SER A 235 10.73 16.53 -9.85
CA SER A 235 11.59 16.85 -10.99
C SER A 235 12.47 15.69 -11.45
N ILE A 236 12.70 14.68 -10.57
CA ILE A 236 13.48 13.48 -10.90
C ILE A 236 12.92 12.79 -12.15
N GLY A 237 11.59 12.72 -12.27
CA GLY A 237 10.91 12.12 -13.42
C GLY A 237 11.23 12.81 -14.74
N PRO A 238 10.90 14.10 -14.90
CA PRO A 238 11.24 14.87 -16.10
C PRO A 238 12.74 14.93 -16.39
N VAL A 239 13.60 15.09 -15.38
CA VAL A 239 15.06 15.10 -15.57
C VAL A 239 15.54 13.77 -16.12
N TYR A 240 15.08 12.64 -15.57
CA TYR A 240 15.42 11.32 -16.08
C TYR A 240 14.98 11.12 -17.53
N TRP A 241 13.81 11.63 -17.90
CA TRP A 241 13.34 11.60 -19.29
C TRP A 241 14.28 12.39 -20.22
N ILE A 242 14.65 13.61 -19.87
CA ILE A 242 15.55 14.44 -20.68
C ILE A 242 16.90 13.73 -20.89
N LEU A 243 17.46 13.16 -19.83
CA LEU A 243 18.73 12.43 -19.86
C LEU A 243 18.67 11.17 -20.72
N LYS A 244 17.51 10.50 -20.80
CA LYS A 244 17.34 9.22 -21.51
C LYS A 244 16.48 9.30 -22.77
N ARG A 245 16.10 10.50 -23.22
CA ARG A 245 15.15 10.73 -24.32
C ARG A 245 15.52 10.05 -25.64
N ASN A 246 16.82 9.83 -25.87
CA ASN A 246 17.34 9.23 -27.11
C ASN A 246 17.34 7.69 -27.08
N THR A 247 16.87 7.06 -26.00
CA THR A 247 16.80 5.59 -25.89
C THR A 247 15.55 5.06 -26.60
N ASP A 248 15.66 3.93 -27.30
CA ASP A 248 14.54 3.26 -28.00
C ASP A 248 13.30 3.07 -27.12
N LEU A 249 13.48 2.69 -25.85
CA LEU A 249 12.40 2.56 -24.87
C LEU A 249 11.64 3.88 -24.64
N MET A 250 12.35 5.00 -24.47
CA MET A 250 11.72 6.29 -24.20
C MET A 250 10.97 6.84 -25.41
N GLN A 251 11.48 6.58 -26.62
CA GLN A 251 10.80 6.94 -27.86
C GLN A 251 9.50 6.15 -28.04
N LYS A 252 9.51 4.84 -27.76
CA LYS A 252 8.31 3.97 -27.82
C LYS A 252 7.27 4.31 -26.77
N LEU A 253 7.71 4.68 -25.57
CA LEU A 253 6.82 5.01 -24.46
C LEU A 253 6.15 6.37 -24.67
N GLY A 254 6.87 7.33 -25.26
CA GLY A 254 6.38 8.67 -25.52
C GLY A 254 6.25 9.50 -24.24
N LEU A 255 6.13 10.83 -24.39
CA LEU A 255 6.14 11.76 -23.26
C LEU A 255 4.96 11.55 -22.30
N VAL A 256 3.75 11.38 -22.83
CA VAL A 256 2.51 11.33 -22.04
C VAL A 256 2.46 10.09 -21.14
N ARG A 257 2.69 8.90 -21.70
CA ARG A 257 2.71 7.65 -20.91
C ARG A 257 3.82 7.68 -19.88
N TYR A 258 4.98 8.22 -20.24
CA TYR A 258 6.12 8.33 -19.32
C TYR A 258 5.76 9.23 -18.15
N ALA A 259 5.17 10.40 -18.41
CA ALA A 259 4.76 11.34 -17.38
C ALA A 259 3.77 10.69 -16.39
N ILE A 260 2.77 9.95 -16.90
CA ILE A 260 1.79 9.24 -16.06
C ILE A 260 2.48 8.19 -15.17
N VAL A 261 3.30 7.30 -15.77
CA VAL A 261 4.01 6.25 -15.01
C VAL A 261 4.96 6.86 -13.99
N SER A 262 5.73 7.85 -14.41
CA SER A 262 6.72 8.51 -13.56
C SER A 262 6.05 9.22 -12.39
N PHE A 263 4.95 9.94 -12.63
CA PHE A 263 4.18 10.59 -11.57
C PHE A 263 3.60 9.58 -10.57
N LEU A 264 3.01 8.49 -11.03
CA LEU A 264 2.46 7.45 -10.15
C LEU A 264 3.56 6.73 -9.35
N LEU A 265 4.69 6.40 -9.98
CA LEU A 265 5.82 5.77 -9.31
C LEU A 265 6.49 6.69 -8.29
N LEU A 266 6.68 7.97 -8.61
CA LEU A 266 7.19 8.96 -7.68
C LEU A 266 6.21 9.16 -6.52
N THR A 267 4.90 9.18 -6.77
CA THR A 267 3.93 9.27 -5.69
C THR A 267 3.98 8.04 -4.78
N MET A 268 4.07 6.84 -5.35
CA MET A 268 4.26 5.59 -4.58
C MET A 268 5.55 5.60 -3.75
N GLY A 269 6.67 6.06 -4.33
CA GLY A 269 7.93 6.25 -3.63
C GLY A 269 7.83 7.32 -2.54
N GLY A 270 7.11 8.41 -2.79
CA GLY A 270 6.86 9.50 -1.87
C GLY A 270 6.10 9.05 -0.63
N VAL A 271 5.12 8.15 -0.79
CA VAL A 271 4.43 7.50 0.33
C VAL A 271 5.41 6.78 1.25
N VAL A 272 6.31 5.99 0.68
CA VAL A 272 7.33 5.25 1.44
C VAL A 272 8.29 6.20 2.14
N ILE A 273 8.79 7.21 1.44
CA ILE A 273 9.68 8.23 2.00
C ILE A 273 9.00 8.94 3.17
N LYS A 274 7.72 9.31 3.03
CA LYS A 274 6.95 9.97 4.08
C LYS A 274 6.79 9.08 5.32
N ILE A 275 6.46 7.79 5.12
CA ILE A 275 6.38 6.82 6.22
C ILE A 275 7.72 6.71 6.95
N ILE A 276 8.83 6.64 6.20
CA ILE A 276 10.18 6.57 6.78
C ILE A 276 10.50 7.86 7.57
N LEU A 277 10.21 9.04 7.03
CA LEU A 277 10.41 10.32 7.73
C LEU A 277 9.60 10.42 9.02
N ARG A 278 8.45 9.74 9.09
CA ARG A 278 7.63 9.67 10.30
C ARG A 278 8.18 8.67 11.32
N LEU A 279 8.54 7.46 10.88
CA LEU A 279 8.90 6.35 11.77
C LEU A 279 10.37 6.32 12.16
N ALA A 280 11.28 6.51 11.21
CA ALA A 280 12.71 6.31 11.42
C ALA A 280 13.30 7.23 12.51
N PRO A 281 12.98 8.54 12.57
CA PRO A 281 13.47 9.40 13.65
C PRO A 281 13.00 8.92 15.04
N THR A 282 11.75 8.46 15.13
CA THR A 282 11.17 7.92 16.37
C THR A 282 11.97 6.74 16.90
N PHE A 283 12.45 5.85 16.02
CA PHE A 283 13.29 4.71 16.41
C PHE A 283 14.73 5.11 16.81
N LEU A 284 15.19 6.27 16.35
CA LEU A 284 16.51 6.83 16.70
C LEU A 284 16.46 7.75 17.92
N GLY A 285 15.31 7.87 18.60
CA GLY A 285 15.11 8.80 19.73
C GLY A 285 15.04 10.27 19.31
N MET A 286 14.83 10.55 18.02
CA MET A 286 14.67 11.89 17.46
C MET A 286 13.18 12.22 17.25
N ASN A 287 12.86 13.50 17.14
CA ASN A 287 11.49 13.94 16.87
C ASN A 287 11.00 13.49 15.48
N PRO A 288 9.78 12.95 15.37
CA PRO A 288 9.21 12.54 14.08
C PRO A 288 8.91 13.74 13.20
N VAL A 289 9.24 13.62 11.91
CA VAL A 289 8.89 14.65 10.93
C VAL A 289 7.41 14.54 10.60
N LYS A 290 6.63 15.59 10.86
CA LYS A 290 5.19 15.62 10.55
C LYS A 290 4.93 16.16 9.16
N TYR A 291 5.47 17.33 8.81
CA TYR A 291 5.28 17.94 7.50
C TYR A 291 6.62 18.21 6.80
N VAL A 292 6.66 17.94 5.50
CA VAL A 292 7.74 18.25 4.56
C VAL A 292 7.51 19.62 3.95
N TRP A 293 6.25 19.92 3.60
CA TRP A 293 5.86 21.21 3.04
C TRP A 293 4.61 21.73 3.73
N VAL A 294 4.74 22.88 4.38
CA VAL A 294 3.66 23.56 5.08
C VAL A 294 3.25 24.79 4.27
N THR A 295 1.95 24.91 3.98
CA THR A 295 1.37 26.07 3.30
C THR A 295 0.12 26.55 4.04
N PRO A 296 -0.39 27.77 3.75
CA PRO A 296 -1.65 28.22 4.34
C PRO A 296 -2.86 27.34 4.02
N TRP A 297 -2.80 26.52 2.96
CA TRP A 297 -3.94 25.77 2.44
C TRP A 297 -3.83 24.26 2.66
N PHE A 298 -2.61 23.71 2.57
CA PHE A 298 -2.36 22.28 2.72
C PHE A 298 -0.97 22.00 3.28
N ASN A 299 -0.82 20.81 3.86
CA ASN A 299 0.46 20.31 4.32
C ASN A 299 0.74 18.94 3.70
N ILE A 300 2.01 18.65 3.41
CA ILE A 300 2.46 17.37 2.84
C ILE A 300 3.42 16.68 3.79
#